data_AF-A0AA96TGR8-F1
#
_entry.id   AF-A0AA96TGR8-F1
#
_cell.length_a   1.000
_cell.length_b   1.000
_cell.length_c   1.000
_cell.angle_alpha   90.00
_cell.angle_beta   90.00
_cell.angle_gamma   90.00
#
_symmetry.space_group_name_H-M   'P 1'
#
loop_
_entity.id
_entity.type
_entity.pdbx_description
1 polymer ?
#
loop_
_entity_poly.entity_id
_entity_poly.type
_entity_poly.pdbx_seq_one_letter_code
_entity_poly.pdbx_strand_id
1 'polypeptide(L)'
;MIPAAVHGDAESARRCLRGELLAEELTTGARELVVAWLHAQGRTDAQVAARTAMSTYTAARIRARLRLPAHHVFIGGTIRGA
;
A
#
# COMPACT_ATOMS: atom_id res chain seq x y z
N MET A 1 -5.74 17.83 19.16
CA MET A 1 -6.89 16.92 19.03
C MET A 1 -6.88 16.38 17.60
N ILE A 2 -6.69 15.07 17.41
CA ILE A 2 -6.74 14.47 16.07
C ILE A 2 -8.22 14.34 15.66
N PRO A 3 -8.63 14.74 14.44
CA PRO A 3 -10.03 14.67 14.01
C PRO A 3 -10.55 13.23 14.05
N ALA A 4 -11.79 13.03 14.51
CA ALA A 4 -12.42 11.70 14.60
C ALA A 4 -12.46 10.94 13.26
N ALA A 5 -12.58 11.66 12.14
CA ALA A 5 -12.51 11.07 10.80
C ALA A 5 -11.17 10.37 10.51
N VAL A 6 -10.06 10.93 10.98
CA VAL A 6 -8.72 10.33 10.85
C VAL A 6 -8.61 9.03 11.66
N HIS A 7 -9.34 8.95 12.79
CA HIS A 7 -9.39 7.73 13.61
C HIS A 7 -10.15 6.60 12.91
N GLY A 8 -11.29 6.91 12.27
CA GLY A 8 -12.07 5.95 11.49
C GLY A 8 -11.31 5.40 10.29
N ASP A 9 -10.58 6.26 9.57
CA ASP A 9 -9.74 5.84 8.45
C ASP A 9 -8.56 4.97 8.91
N ALA A 10 -7.94 5.31 10.03
CA ALA A 10 -6.85 4.51 10.61
C ALA A 10 -7.32 3.13 11.05
N GLU A 11 -8.51 3.02 11.64
CA GLU A 11 -9.06 1.73 12.06
C GLU A 11 -9.45 0.88 10.84
N SER A 12 -10.09 1.47 9.84
CA SER A 12 -10.43 0.78 8.59
C SER A 12 -9.16 0.27 7.88
N ALA A 13 -8.11 1.08 7.84
CA ALA A 13 -6.81 0.68 7.29
C ALA A 13 -6.21 -0.53 8.04
N ARG A 14 -6.26 -0.54 9.39
CA ARG A 14 -5.79 -1.67 10.20
C ARG A 14 -6.55 -2.96 9.89
N ARG A 15 -7.88 -2.88 9.78
CA ARG A 15 -8.73 -4.03 9.44
C ARG A 15 -8.38 -4.58 8.06
N CYS A 16 -8.13 -3.71 7.07
CA CYS A 16 -7.65 -4.14 5.76
C CYS A 16 -6.28 -4.83 5.82
N LEU A 17 -5.33 -4.30 6.59
CA LEU A 17 -4.01 -4.91 6.75
C LEU A 17 -4.04 -6.30 7.40
N ARG A 18 -5.08 -6.58 8.19
CA ARG A 18 -5.38 -7.91 8.77
C ARG A 18 -6.17 -8.82 7.85
N GLY A 19 -6.68 -8.31 6.72
CA GLY A 19 -7.52 -9.06 5.78
C GLY A 19 -9.00 -9.14 6.19
N GLU A 20 -9.44 -8.30 7.13
CA GLU A 20 -10.83 -8.25 7.59
C GLU A 20 -11.72 -7.35 6.71
N LEU A 21 -11.11 -6.48 5.89
CA LEU A 21 -11.78 -5.57 4.96
C LEU A 21 -11.04 -5.56 3.62
N LEU A 22 -11.80 -5.54 2.52
CA LEU A 22 -11.24 -5.33 1.20
C LEU A 22 -10.97 -3.86 0.93
N ALA A 23 -10.03 -3.57 0.04
CA ALA A 23 -9.74 -2.19 -0.27
C ALA A 23 -10.87 -1.45 -0.99
N GLU A 24 -11.80 -2.15 -1.65
CA GLU A 24 -13.00 -1.53 -2.23
C GLU A 24 -13.93 -0.91 -1.17
N GLU A 25 -13.93 -1.46 0.04
CA GLU A 25 -14.71 -0.99 1.19
C GLU A 25 -14.07 0.21 1.91
N LEU A 26 -12.80 0.51 1.63
CA LEU A 26 -12.07 1.60 2.26
C LEU A 26 -12.43 2.97 1.66
N THR A 27 -12.43 3.99 2.52
CA THR A 27 -12.39 5.40 2.08
C THR A 27 -11.08 5.71 1.36
N THR A 28 -11.02 6.84 0.64
CA THR A 28 -9.76 7.29 0.01
C THR A 28 -8.65 7.50 1.04
N GLY A 29 -8.96 8.09 2.21
CA GLY A 29 -7.98 8.31 3.28
C GLY A 29 -7.45 7.01 3.87
N ALA A 30 -8.33 6.03 4.11
CA ALA A 30 -7.92 4.73 4.61
C ALA A 30 -7.05 3.95 3.60
N ARG A 31 -7.33 4.03 2.29
CA ARG A 31 -6.46 3.46 1.25
C ARG A 31 -5.07 4.10 1.22
N GLU A 32 -5.00 5.42 1.37
CA GLU A 32 -3.72 6.14 1.48
C GLU A 32 -2.89 5.65 2.65
N LEU A 33 -3.51 5.44 3.83
CA LEU A 33 -2.84 4.89 5.01
C LEU A 33 -2.32 3.47 4.79
N VAL A 34 -3.12 2.60 4.16
CA VAL A 34 -2.71 1.22 3.83
C VAL A 34 -1.50 1.22 2.90
N VAL A 35 -1.53 2.04 1.83
CA VAL A 35 -0.42 2.15 0.87
C VAL A 35 0.82 2.70 1.56
N ALA A 36 0.70 3.76 2.37
CA ALA A 36 1.83 4.33 3.10
C ALA A 36 2.46 3.32 4.06
N TRP A 37 1.64 2.55 4.79
CA TRP A 37 2.14 1.55 5.74
C TRP A 37 2.87 0.40 5.03
N LEU A 38 2.30 -0.15 3.96
CA LEU A 38 2.95 -1.22 3.20
C LEU A 38 4.20 -0.73 2.48
N HIS A 39 4.18 0.50 1.97
CA HIS A 39 5.36 1.14 1.41
C HIS A 39 6.46 1.26 2.45
N ALA A 40 6.17 1.73 3.66
CA ALA A 40 7.16 1.82 4.75
C ALA A 40 7.79 0.46 5.12
N GLN A 41 7.11 -0.66 4.81
CA GLN A 41 7.67 -2.01 4.95
C GLN A 41 8.49 -2.50 3.74
N GLY A 42 8.80 -1.62 2.79
CA GLY A 42 9.55 -1.96 1.58
C GLY A 42 8.73 -2.70 0.53
N ARG A 43 7.39 -2.74 0.64
CA ARG A 43 6.55 -3.44 -0.35
C ARG A 43 6.48 -2.69 -1.67
N THR A 44 6.42 -3.44 -2.77
CA THR A 44 6.21 -2.90 -4.12
C THR A 44 4.73 -2.72 -4.44
N ASP A 45 4.41 -1.91 -5.45
CA ASP A 45 3.01 -1.66 -5.86
C ASP A 45 2.25 -2.96 -6.17
N ALA A 46 2.93 -3.96 -6.75
CA ALA A 46 2.36 -5.27 -7.03
C ALA A 46 2.07 -6.09 -5.75
N GLN A 47 2.96 -6.01 -4.75
CA GLN A 47 2.75 -6.68 -3.46
C GLN A 47 1.63 -6.01 -2.67
N VAL A 48 1.52 -4.68 -2.75
CA VAL A 48 0.41 -3.91 -2.17
C VAL A 48 -0.90 -4.34 -2.79
N ALA A 49 -0.97 -4.38 -4.12
CA ALA A 49 -2.15 -4.83 -4.86
C ALA A 49 -2.60 -6.25 -4.44
N ALA A 50 -1.66 -7.20 -4.45
CA ALA A 50 -1.95 -8.58 -4.07
C ALA A 50 -2.47 -8.72 -2.63
N ARG A 51 -1.96 -7.92 -1.69
CA ARG A 51 -2.37 -7.98 -0.28
C ARG A 51 -3.73 -7.32 -0.01
N THR A 52 -4.09 -6.32 -0.81
CA THR A 52 -5.25 -5.44 -0.53
C THR A 52 -6.41 -5.67 -1.48
N ALA A 53 -6.25 -6.56 -2.47
CA ALA A 53 -7.17 -6.75 -3.59
C ALA A 53 -7.40 -5.50 -4.45
N MET A 54 -6.53 -4.48 -4.36
CA MET A 54 -6.51 -3.36 -5.29
C MET A 54 -5.79 -3.75 -6.58
N SER A 55 -6.04 -2.99 -7.66
CA SER A 55 -5.16 -3.06 -8.83
C SER A 55 -3.80 -2.42 -8.53
N THR A 56 -2.75 -2.93 -9.18
CA THR A 56 -1.39 -2.33 -9.15
C THR A 56 -1.41 -0.87 -9.58
N TYR A 57 -2.26 -0.53 -10.56
CA TYR A 57 -2.46 0.86 -11.00
C TYR A 57 -2.98 1.76 -9.87
N THR A 58 -3.99 1.30 -9.12
CA THR A 58 -4.53 2.06 -7.99
C THR A 58 -3.48 2.25 -6.90
N ALA A 59 -2.71 1.21 -6.56
CA ALA A 59 -1.60 1.30 -5.61
C ALA A 59 -0.55 2.32 -6.07
N ALA A 60 -0.10 2.25 -7.32
CA ALA A 60 0.87 3.18 -7.91
C ALA A 60 0.37 4.63 -7.93
N ARG A 61 -0.92 4.85 -8.26
CA ARG A 61 -1.54 6.18 -8.29
C ARG A 61 -1.61 6.81 -6.90
N ILE A 62 -1.99 6.02 -5.89
CA ILE A 62 -2.02 6.48 -4.49
C ILE A 62 -0.61 6.79 -4.02
N ARG A 63 0.37 5.91 -4.29
CA ARG A 63 1.79 6.14 -3.98
C ARG A 63 2.30 7.45 -4.58
N ALA A 64 1.98 7.71 -5.86
CA ALA A 64 2.35 8.95 -6.54
C ALA A 64 1.71 10.19 -5.91
N ARG A 65 0.42 10.11 -5.52
CA ARG A 65 -0.28 11.18 -4.79
C ARG A 65 0.37 11.49 -3.44
N LEU A 66 0.84 10.46 -2.73
CA LEU A 66 1.58 10.57 -1.48
C LEU A 66 3.06 10.97 -1.69
N ARG A 67 3.50 11.13 -2.94
CA ARG A 67 4.89 11.47 -3.31
C ARG A 67 5.93 10.48 -2.77
N LEU A 68 5.57 9.21 -2.68
CA LEU A 68 6.44 8.15 -2.20
C LEU A 68 7.26 7.53 -3.37
N PRO A 69 8.57 7.26 -3.17
CA PRO A 69 9.41 6.67 -4.20
C PRO A 69 8.96 5.24 -4.54
N ALA A 70 9.12 4.82 -5.79
CA ALA A 70 8.77 3.45 -6.17
C ALA A 70 9.79 2.45 -5.60
N HIS A 71 9.29 1.35 -5.03
CA HIS A 71 10.13 0.20 -4.72
C HIS A 71 10.17 -0.74 -5.92
N HIS A 72 11.38 -1.05 -6.36
CA HIS A 72 11.63 -1.96 -7.46
C HIS A 72 12.13 -3.29 -6.88
N VAL A 73 11.58 -4.40 -7.37
CA VAL A 73 12.21 -5.70 -7.12
C VAL A 73 13.50 -5.71 -7.92
N PHE A 74 14.64 -5.68 -7.23
CA PHE A 74 15.91 -5.94 -7.89
C PHE A 74 15.96 -7.43 -8.20
N ILE A 75 15.58 -7.80 -9.43
CA ILE A 75 15.84 -9.14 -9.95
C ILE A 75 17.32 -9.16 -10.30
N GLY A 76 18.16 -9.42 -9.30
CA GLY A 76 19.59 -9.57 -9.49
C GLY A 76 19.85 -10.67 -10.49
N GLY A 77 20.28 -10.27 -11.69
CA GLY A 77 20.76 -11.18 -12.70
C GLY A 77 21.91 -12.00 -12.14
N THR A 78 21.83 -13.30 -12.33
CA THR A 78 22.96 -14.23 -12.25
C THR A 78 24.13 -13.66 -13.07
N ILE A 79 25.14 -13.12 -12.40
CA ILE A 79 26.50 -13.10 -12.96
C ILE A 79 27.07 -14.52 -12.80
N ARG A 80 26.78 -15.35 -13.80
CA ARG A 80 27.51 -16.60 -14.04
C ARG A 80 28.65 -16.23 -14.99
N GLY A 81 29.90 -16.25 -14.53
CA GLY A 81 31.04 -16.09 -15.41
C GLY A 81 32.32 -15.63 -14.73
N ALA A 82 33.11 -16.58 -14.23
CA ALA A 82 34.55 -16.74 -14.46
C ALA A 82 35.03 -17.95 -13.67
#